data_AF-A0A1Y1S7P2-F1
#
_entry.id   AF-A0A1Y1S7P2-F1
#
_cell.length_a   1.000
_cell.length_b   1.000
_cell.length_c   1.000
_cell.angle_alpha   90.00
_cell.angle_beta   90.00
_cell.angle_gamma   90.00
#
_symmetry.space_group_name_H-M   'P 1'
#
loop_
_entity.id
_entity.type
_entity.pdbx_description
1 polymer ?
#
loop_
_entity_poly.entity_id
_entity_poly.type
_entity_poly.pdbx_seq_one_letter_code
_entity_poly.pdbx_strand_id
1 'polypeptide(L)'
;MENIEFFTAQCKKAGVKDENNFMTVDLYEKKNMEAVKIAIVAFARALNSSNTGVHLIGPNEMKTGEKTRDHNSSESAMTNKSVK
;
A
#
# COMPACT_ATOMS: atom_id res chain seq x y z
N MET A 1 20.82 -10.23 -10.89
CA MET A 1 20.47 -9.42 -9.69
C MET A 1 19.37 -8.41 -10.00
N GLU A 2 19.36 -7.86 -11.22
CA GLU A 2 18.37 -6.92 -11.75
C GLU A 2 16.89 -7.25 -11.44
N ASN A 3 16.43 -8.51 -11.54
CA ASN A 3 15.04 -8.86 -11.18
C ASN A 3 14.69 -8.55 -9.72
N ILE A 4 15.64 -8.76 -8.81
CA ILE A 4 15.46 -8.53 -7.38
C ILE A 4 15.48 -7.02 -7.11
N GLU A 5 16.37 -6.29 -7.78
CA GLU A 5 16.45 -4.83 -7.71
C GLU A 5 15.19 -4.16 -8.28
N PHE A 6 14.63 -4.73 -9.35
CA PHE A 6 13.36 -4.27 -9.90
C PHE A 6 12.24 -4.43 -8.86
N PHE A 7 12.15 -5.59 -8.21
CA PHE A 7 11.16 -5.82 -7.15
C PHE A 7 11.32 -4.81 -6.00
N THR A 8 12.53 -4.66 -5.45
CA THR A 8 12.76 -3.76 -4.30
C THR A 8 12.50 -2.30 -4.67
N ALA A 9 12.76 -1.90 -5.92
CA ALA A 9 12.39 -0.59 -6.45
C ALA A 9 10.87 -0.39 -6.55
N GLN A 10 10.10 -1.41 -6.97
CA GLN A 10 8.63 -1.34 -6.96
C GLN A 10 8.08 -1.28 -5.53
N CYS A 11 8.68 -1.99 -4.57
CA CYS A 11 8.30 -1.88 -3.16
C CYS A 11 8.44 -0.45 -2.64
N LYS A 12 9.55 0.23 -2.96
CA LYS A 12 9.74 1.65 -2.59
C LYS A 12 8.68 2.55 -3.23
N LYS A 13 8.38 2.33 -4.51
CA LYS A 13 7.33 3.08 -5.23
C LYS A 13 5.93 2.86 -4.65
N ALA A 14 5.66 1.66 -4.15
CA ALA A 14 4.40 1.33 -3.48
C ALA A 14 4.31 1.90 -2.05
N GLY A 15 5.37 2.51 -1.51
CA GLY A 15 5.39 3.11 -0.17
C GLY A 15 5.92 2.20 0.93
N VAL A 16 6.52 1.05 0.60
CA VAL A 16 7.18 0.20 1.59
C VAL A 16 8.41 0.93 2.14
N LYS A 17 8.51 1.03 3.48
CA LYS A 17 9.68 1.61 4.15
C LYS A 17 10.94 0.82 3.82
N ASP A 18 12.06 1.54 3.69
CA ASP A 18 13.37 0.93 3.40
C ASP A 18 13.80 -0.09 4.46
N GLU A 19 13.42 0.11 5.73
CA GLU A 19 13.65 -0.83 6.84
C GLU A 19 13.00 -2.21 6.64
N ASN A 20 11.87 -2.24 5.91
CA ASN A 20 11.15 -3.47 5.61
C ASN A 20 11.57 -4.06 4.26
N ASN A 21 12.52 -3.45 3.57
CA ASN A 21 13.05 -3.93 2.30
C ASN A 21 14.32 -4.77 2.54
N PHE A 22 14.73 -5.55 1.54
CA PHE A 22 15.91 -6.43 1.65
C PHE A 22 16.95 -6.10 0.58
N MET A 23 18.19 -6.55 0.80
CA MET A 23 19.27 -6.40 -0.18
C MET A 23 19.32 -7.60 -1.13
N THR A 24 19.84 -7.41 -2.33
CA THR A 24 19.88 -8.47 -3.34
C THR A 24 20.56 -9.76 -2.87
N VAL A 25 21.61 -9.62 -2.05
CA VAL A 25 22.34 -10.76 -1.46
C VAL A 25 21.49 -11.58 -0.48
N ASP A 26 20.52 -10.96 0.19
CA ASP A 26 19.67 -11.61 1.19
C ASP A 26 18.82 -12.72 0.58
N LEU A 27 18.33 -12.48 -0.64
CA LEU A 27 17.57 -13.45 -1.43
C LEU A 27 18.48 -14.31 -2.31
N TYR A 28 19.42 -13.70 -3.03
CA TYR A 28 20.24 -14.42 -4.02
C TYR A 28 21.17 -15.46 -3.37
N GLU A 29 21.81 -15.09 -2.26
CA GLU A 29 22.71 -15.98 -1.51
C GLU A 29 22.05 -16.59 -0.27
N LYS A 30 20.75 -16.36 -0.06
CA LYS A 30 19.98 -16.81 1.10
C LYS A 30 20.58 -16.36 2.45
N LYS A 31 21.22 -15.19 2.49
CA LYS A 31 21.84 -14.65 3.72
C LYS A 31 20.81 -14.28 4.77
N ASN A 32 19.64 -13.78 4.35
CA ASN A 32 18.58 -13.37 5.26
C ASN A 32 17.20 -13.55 4.62
N MET A 33 16.68 -14.77 4.71
CA MET A 33 15.36 -15.07 4.17
C MET A 33 14.20 -14.47 4.97
N GLU A 34 14.44 -14.06 6.21
CA GLU A 34 13.41 -13.45 7.05
C GLU A 34 13.09 -12.03 6.60
N ALA A 35 14.12 -11.25 6.24
CA ALA A 35 13.93 -9.92 5.63
C ALA A 35 13.10 -9.98 4.34
N VAL A 36 13.28 -11.02 3.52
CA VAL A 36 12.49 -11.21 2.30
C VAL A 36 11.01 -11.47 2.60
N LYS A 37 10.71 -12.32 3.60
CA LYS A 37 9.31 -12.57 4.01
C LYS A 37 8.65 -11.30 4.53
N ILE A 38 9.38 -10.52 5.35
CA ILE A 38 8.90 -9.24 5.87
C ILE A 38 8.57 -8.30 4.71
N ALA A 39 9.45 -8.18 3.72
CA ALA A 39 9.22 -7.33 2.56
C ALA A 39 7.99 -7.73 1.74
N ILE A 40 7.75 -9.03 1.54
CA ILE A 40 6.57 -9.53 0.83
C ILE A 40 5.28 -9.11 1.56
N VAL A 41 5.24 -9.32 2.87
CA VAL A 41 4.06 -8.96 3.68
C VAL A 41 3.88 -7.44 3.75
N ALA A 42 4.96 -6.68 3.88
CA ALA A 42 4.93 -5.21 3.86
C ALA A 42 4.46 -4.67 2.51
N PHE A 43 4.86 -5.28 1.40
CA PHE A 43 4.40 -4.92 0.07
C PHE A 43 2.91 -5.19 -0.12
N ALA A 44 2.41 -6.34 0.31
CA ALA A 44 0.97 -6.66 0.27
C ALA A 44 0.14 -5.64 1.07
N ARG A 45 0.63 -5.25 2.26
CA ARG A 45 0.02 -4.19 3.08
C ARG A 45 -0.06 -2.86 2.35
N ALA A 46 1.06 -2.42 1.77
CA ALA A 46 1.13 -1.14 1.05
C ALA A 46 0.22 -1.12 -0.19
N LEU A 47 0.14 -2.24 -0.92
CA LEU A 47 -0.75 -2.35 -2.08
C LEU A 47 -2.22 -2.38 -1.68
N ASN A 48 -2.59 -2.97 -0.54
CA ASN A 48 -3.95 -2.94 -0.01
C ASN A 48 -4.45 -1.52 0.28
N SER A 49 -3.55 -0.61 0.66
CA SER A 49 -3.85 0.82 0.84
C SER A 49 -4.18 1.51 -0.48
N SER A 50 -3.64 1.02 -1.59
CA SER A 50 -3.93 1.49 -2.94
C SER A 50 -5.10 0.72 -3.56
N ASN A 51 -6.07 1.41 -4.14
CA ASN A 51 -7.25 0.76 -4.75
C ASN A 51 -6.87 0.11 -6.09
N THR A 52 -6.13 -1.01 -6.02
CA THR A 52 -5.52 -1.67 -7.19
C THR A 52 -6.47 -2.62 -7.91
N GLY A 53 -7.72 -2.78 -7.46
CA GLY A 53 -8.71 -3.66 -8.10
C GLY A 53 -8.35 -5.15 -8.10
N VAL A 54 -7.20 -5.53 -7.51
CA VAL A 54 -6.72 -6.90 -7.36
C VAL A 54 -7.02 -7.36 -5.94
N HIS A 55 -7.57 -8.56 -5.79
CA HIS A 55 -7.72 -9.18 -4.48
C HIS A 55 -6.33 -9.57 -3.95
N LEU A 56 -5.87 -8.86 -2.92
CA LEU A 56 -4.55 -9.08 -2.31
C LEU A 56 -4.69 -9.92 -1.05
N ILE A 57 -3.80 -10.90 -0.91
CA ILE A 57 -3.67 -11.71 0.30
C ILE A 57 -2.69 -10.98 1.23
N GLY A 58 -3.21 -10.43 2.32
CA GLY A 58 -2.39 -9.75 3.33
C GLY A 58 -3.22 -8.80 4.20
N PRO A 59 -2.72 -8.42 5.39
CA PRO A 59 -3.40 -7.47 6.25
C PRO A 59 -3.50 -6.09 5.59
N ASN A 60 -4.59 -5.36 5.86
CA ASN A 60 -4.70 -3.96 5.48
C ASN A 60 -3.80 -3.10 6.36
N GLU A 61 -3.19 -2.04 5.80
CA GLU A 61 -2.61 -1.03 6.66
C GLU A 61 -3.69 -0.34 7.48
N MET A 62 -3.45 -0.26 8.78
CA MET A 62 -4.26 0.55 9.66
C MET A 62 -3.98 2.02 9.35
N LYS A 63 -4.94 2.70 8.73
CA LYS A 63 -4.94 4.16 8.69
C LYS A 63 -5.24 4.63 10.10
N THR A 64 -4.22 5.07 10.84
CA THR A 64 -4.46 5.83 12.08
C THR A 64 -5.24 7.06 11.67
N GLY A 65 -6.54 7.06 11.94
CA GLY A 65 -7.38 8.20 11.64
C GLY A 65 -6.90 9.39 12.45
N GLU A 66 -6.20 10.32 11.81
CA GLU A 66 -6.38 11.71 12.19
C GLU A 66 -7.84 12.02 11.94
N LYS A 67 -8.60 12.11 13.04
CA LYS A 67 -9.96 12.61 13.02
C LYS A 67 -9.89 14.06 12.54
N THR A 68 -9.91 14.28 11.22
CA THR A 68 -10.28 15.58 10.68
C THR A 68 -11.64 15.89 11.29
N ARG A 69 -11.65 16.93 12.13
CA ARG A 69 -12.90 17.52 12.60
C ARG A 69 -13.56 18.09 11.35
N ASP A 70 -14.48 17.33 10.77
CA ASP A 70 -15.30 17.80 9.66
C ASP A 70 -16.22 18.90 10.18
N HIS A 71 -15.77 20.15 10.06
CA HIS A 71 -16.66 21.29 9.99
C HIS A 71 -16.95 21.60 8.51
N ASN A 72 -18.11 21.10 8.12
CA ASN A 72 -19.11 21.77 7.30
C ASN A 72 -19.07 21.61 5.76
N SER A 73 -20.19 21.05 5.30
CA SER A 73 -20.97 21.39 4.11
C SER A 73 -20.41 21.05 2.72
N SER A 74 -21.02 20.04 2.09
CA SER A 74 -22.04 20.32 1.06
C SER A 74 -22.68 19.02 0.56
N GLU A 75 -23.73 18.60 1.28
CA GLU A 75 -24.76 17.75 0.73
C GLU A 75 -25.59 18.62 -0.24
N SER A 76 -25.41 18.43 -1.55
CA SER A 76 -26.30 18.96 -2.58
C SER A 76 -26.24 18.06 -3.81
N ALA A 77 -26.75 16.85 -3.66
CA ALA A 77 -27.17 16.00 -4.77
C ALA A 77 -28.70 16.11 -4.90
N MET A 78 -29.13 16.76 -6.00
CA MET A 78 -30.39 16.59 -6.71
C MET A 78 -31.71 16.45 -5.91
N THR A 79 -32.54 17.50 -5.99
CA THR A 79 -34.00 17.32 -6.11
C THR A 79 -34.59 18.27 -7.16
N ASN A 80 -34.65 17.74 -8.38
CA ASN A 80 -35.69 17.88 -9.40
C ASN A 80 -36.44 19.21 -9.57
N LYS A 81 -36.07 19.86 -10.68
CA LYS A 81 -36.88 20.72 -11.53
C LYS A 81 -38.19 20.00 -11.95
N SER A 82 -39.36 20.50 -11.56
CA SER A 82 -40.61 20.32 -12.32
C SER A 82 -41.78 21.15 -11.78
N VAL A 83 -42.31 22.01 -12.66
CA VAL A 83 -43.75 22.19 -13.00
C VAL A 83 -44.65 22.65 -11.82
N LYS A 84 -45.24 23.85 -11.81
CA LYS A 84 -46.14 24.45 -12.80
C LYS A 84 -46.38 25.92 -12.46
#